data_AF-A0A256XTJ1-F1
#
_entry.id   AF-A0A256XTJ1-F1
#
_cell.length_a   1.000
_cell.length_b   1.000
_cell.length_c   1.000
_cell.angle_alpha   90.00
_cell.angle_beta   90.00
_cell.angle_gamma   90.00
#
_symmetry.space_group_name_H-M   'P 1'
#
loop_
_entity.id
_entity.type
_entity.pdbx_description
1 polymer ?
#
loop_
_entity_poly.entity_id
_entity_poly.type
_entity_poly.pdbx_seq_one_letter_code
_entity_poly.pdbx_strand_id
1 'polypeptide(L)'
;MKNEIFAINRGMTLKEIDTDSFLLYNSVTKKHLIGSKQFADLIKKCNGTKKFENLVLEIAQEENQSTDNIRVPLEKIITRLIDDKIIEEIDDFEERKIRCVPKLSSFPLNSVYWEITSTCNFQCLHCYNSVSENSLQIKNKLNAFQTVDILAESGVIDILFTGGEPFMRTDLFDIIKYAKSKY
;
A
#
# COMPACT_ATOMS: atom_id res chain seq x y z
N MET A 1 -12.37 -2.85 24.63
CA MET A 1 -12.36 -3.65 23.40
C MET A 1 -13.63 -4.40 23.01
N LYS A 2 -14.75 -4.43 23.76
CA LYS A 2 -15.91 -5.24 23.31
C LYS A 2 -16.65 -4.69 22.08
N ASN A 3 -16.80 -3.38 21.96
CA ASN A 3 -17.59 -2.74 20.90
C ASN A 3 -16.76 -2.05 19.81
N GLU A 4 -15.44 -2.22 19.85
CA GLU A 4 -14.50 -1.50 18.99
C GLU A 4 -14.44 -2.18 17.61
N ILE A 5 -14.24 -1.37 16.57
CA ILE A 5 -14.08 -1.82 15.19
C ILE A 5 -12.67 -1.42 14.76
N PHE A 6 -11.93 -2.34 14.16
CA PHE A 6 -10.57 -2.07 13.72
C PHE A 6 -10.47 -2.14 12.20
N ALA A 7 -9.82 -1.13 11.63
CA ALA A 7 -9.54 -1.07 10.22
C ALA A 7 -8.06 -0.78 9.96
N ILE A 8 -7.53 -1.40 8.92
CA ILE A 8 -6.21 -1.11 8.39
C ILE A 8 -6.08 0.39 8.05
N ASN A 9 -4.94 0.98 8.38
CA ASN A 9 -4.65 2.35 7.97
C ASN A 9 -4.48 2.43 6.45
N ARG A 10 -4.83 3.60 5.89
CA ARG A 10 -4.72 3.85 4.45
C ARG A 10 -3.27 3.83 3.99
N GLY A 11 -3.05 3.40 2.75
CA GLY A 11 -1.72 3.35 2.14
C GLY A 11 -0.88 2.13 2.53
N MET A 12 -1.49 1.13 3.18
CA MET A 12 -0.88 -0.16 3.46
C MET A 12 -0.98 -1.07 2.23
N THR A 13 0.12 -1.76 1.91
CA THR A 13 0.17 -2.83 0.93
C THR A 13 0.74 -4.08 1.56
N LEU A 14 0.10 -5.22 1.32
CA LEU A 14 0.59 -6.52 1.69
C LEU A 14 1.18 -7.20 0.45
N LYS A 15 2.46 -7.55 0.48
CA LYS A 15 3.16 -8.18 -0.63
C LYS A 15 3.72 -9.54 -0.21
N GLU A 16 3.45 -10.57 -0.97
CA GLU A 16 3.95 -11.91 -0.72
C GLU A 16 5.46 -11.97 -1.01
N ILE A 17 6.24 -12.52 -0.07
CA ILE A 17 7.68 -12.75 -0.21
C ILE A 17 7.93 -14.21 -0.62
N ASP A 18 7.22 -15.13 0.02
CA ASP A 18 7.15 -16.56 -0.25
C ASP A 18 5.84 -17.14 0.31
N THR A 19 5.71 -18.47 0.33
CA THR A 19 4.47 -19.17 0.72
C THR A 19 4.02 -18.88 2.15
N ASP A 20 4.93 -18.50 3.04
CA ASP A 20 4.67 -18.37 4.48
C ASP A 20 4.93 -16.97 5.04
N SER A 21 5.52 -16.07 4.24
CA SER A 21 5.88 -14.72 4.67
C SER A 21 5.39 -13.60 3.75
N PHE A 22 4.99 -12.51 4.39
CA PHE A 22 4.44 -11.33 3.74
C PHE A 22 5.13 -10.06 4.24
N LEU A 23 5.41 -9.15 3.32
CA LEU A 23 5.81 -7.78 3.56
C LEU A 23 4.56 -6.91 3.73
N LEU A 24 4.39 -6.30 4.89
CA LEU A 24 3.44 -5.22 5.09
C LEU A 24 4.19 -3.89 4.94
N TYR A 25 3.83 -3.08 3.95
CA TYR A 25 4.48 -1.83 3.63
C TYR A 25 3.52 -0.65 3.74
N ASN A 26 3.96 0.42 4.39
CA ASN A 26 3.23 1.68 4.47
C ASN A 26 3.83 2.70 3.49
N SER A 27 3.09 3.02 2.43
CA SER A 27 3.53 3.97 1.40
C SER A 27 3.69 5.42 1.89
N VAL A 28 3.02 5.78 3.00
CA VAL A 28 3.08 7.11 3.60
C VAL A 28 4.30 7.26 4.51
N THR A 29 4.52 6.31 5.41
CA THR A 29 5.62 6.38 6.39
C THR A 29 6.91 5.72 5.92
N LYS A 30 6.87 4.98 4.80
CA LYS A 30 7.95 4.16 4.25
C LYS A 30 8.43 3.04 5.20
N LYS A 31 7.71 2.80 6.31
CA LYS A 31 7.97 1.69 7.23
C LYS A 31 7.47 0.38 6.63
N HIS A 32 8.12 -0.70 7.03
CA HIS A 32 7.73 -2.05 6.64
C HIS A 32 7.95 -3.05 7.77
N LEU A 33 7.18 -4.13 7.71
CA LEU A 33 7.26 -5.26 8.62
C LEU A 33 7.17 -6.54 7.79
N ILE A 34 7.81 -7.60 8.28
CA ILE A 34 7.66 -8.95 7.72
C ILE A 34 6.85 -9.76 8.72
N GLY A 35 5.78 -10.39 8.25
CA GLY A 35 4.89 -11.21 9.05
C GLY A 35 4.62 -12.55 8.41
N SER A 36 4.11 -13.48 9.22
CA SER A 36 3.66 -14.79 8.73
C SER A 36 2.35 -14.69 7.95
N LYS A 37 1.95 -15.78 7.30
CA LYS A 37 0.61 -15.91 6.71
C LYS A 37 -0.53 -15.64 7.70
N GLN A 38 -0.43 -16.14 8.93
CA GLN A 38 -1.42 -15.88 9.99
C GLN A 38 -1.52 -14.39 10.31
N PHE A 39 -0.38 -13.69 10.38
CA PHE A 39 -0.35 -12.25 10.57
C PHE A 39 -1.03 -11.52 9.40
N ALA A 40 -0.70 -11.89 8.17
CA ALA A 40 -1.33 -11.33 6.97
C ALA A 40 -2.86 -11.52 6.97
N ASP A 41 -3.35 -12.69 7.37
CA ASP A 41 -4.77 -12.99 7.41
C ASP A 41 -5.49 -12.24 8.53
N LEU A 42 -4.85 -12.05 9.69
CA LEU A 42 -5.37 -11.15 10.74
C LEU A 42 -5.49 -9.72 10.23
N ILE A 43 -4.48 -9.19 9.54
CA ILE A 43 -4.50 -7.83 8.99
C ILE A 43 -5.65 -7.67 7.99
N LYS A 44 -5.88 -8.65 7.10
CA LYS A 44 -7.01 -8.64 6.15
C LYS A 44 -8.37 -8.64 6.85
N LYS A 45 -8.47 -9.29 8.02
CA LYS A 45 -9.70 -9.33 8.82
C LYS A 45 -9.96 -8.03 9.58
N CYS A 46 -8.93 -7.24 9.85
CA CYS A 46 -9.04 -5.88 10.40
C CYS A 46 -9.38 -4.87 9.28
N ASN A 47 -10.53 -5.05 8.64
CA ASN A 47 -10.96 -4.27 7.47
C ASN A 47 -12.13 -3.31 7.77
N GLY A 48 -12.49 -3.12 9.04
CA GLY A 48 -13.55 -2.20 9.44
C GLY A 48 -14.99 -2.70 9.25
N THR A 49 -15.21 -3.97 8.90
CA THR A 49 -16.57 -4.50 8.66
C THR A 49 -17.17 -5.28 9.83
N LYS A 50 -16.40 -5.54 10.89
CA LYS A 50 -16.83 -6.35 12.03
C LYS A 50 -16.30 -5.77 13.35
N LYS A 51 -17.10 -5.95 14.41
CA LYS A 51 -16.68 -5.66 15.79
C LYS A 51 -15.62 -6.65 16.26
N PHE A 52 -14.81 -6.24 17.23
CA PHE A 52 -13.77 -7.07 17.82
C PHE A 52 -14.29 -8.41 18.36
N GLU A 53 -15.47 -8.46 18.97
CA GLU A 53 -16.06 -9.73 19.46
C GLU A 53 -16.30 -10.74 18.33
N ASN A 54 -16.77 -10.27 17.16
CA ASN A 54 -16.97 -11.13 16.00
C ASN A 54 -15.64 -11.57 15.39
N LEU A 55 -14.61 -10.70 15.41
CA LEU A 55 -13.26 -11.06 15.00
C LEU A 55 -12.66 -12.17 15.88
N VAL A 56 -12.83 -12.08 17.21
CA VAL A 56 -12.39 -13.12 18.15
C VAL A 56 -13.09 -14.45 17.87
N LEU A 57 -14.41 -14.43 17.65
CA LEU A 57 -15.19 -15.63 17.33
C LEU A 57 -14.70 -16.30 16.04
N GLU A 58 -14.46 -15.52 15.00
CA GLU A 58 -13.98 -16.00 13.69
C GLU A 58 -12.60 -16.67 13.81
N ILE A 59 -11.65 -16.01 14.47
CA ILE A 59 -10.29 -16.56 14.65
C ILE A 59 -10.33 -17.83 15.54
N ALA A 60 -11.16 -17.85 16.59
CA ALA A 60 -11.31 -19.02 17.45
C ALA A 60 -11.86 -20.24 16.69
N GLN A 61 -12.78 -20.03 15.75
CA GLN A 61 -13.30 -21.08 14.88
C GLN A 61 -12.23 -21.62 13.92
N GLU A 62 -11.46 -20.73 13.29
CA GLU A 62 -10.39 -21.12 12.35
C GLU A 62 -9.28 -21.94 13.03
N GLU A 63 -8.90 -21.54 14.24
CA GLU A 63 -7.83 -22.18 15.02
C GLU A 63 -8.33 -23.40 15.82
N ASN A 64 -9.64 -23.70 15.81
CA ASN A 64 -10.28 -24.72 16.66
C ASN A 64 -9.97 -24.56 18.16
N GLN A 65 -10.04 -23.33 18.67
CA GLN A 65 -9.77 -23.00 20.07
C GLN A 65 -10.98 -22.32 20.73
N SER A 66 -10.99 -22.27 22.07
CA SER A 66 -11.98 -21.46 22.80
C SER A 66 -11.70 -19.98 22.60
N THR A 67 -12.77 -19.16 22.64
CA THR A 67 -12.67 -17.69 22.56
C THR A 67 -11.80 -17.12 23.68
N ASP A 68 -11.85 -17.72 24.88
CA ASP A 68 -11.06 -17.29 26.03
C ASP A 68 -9.54 -17.44 25.78
N ASN A 69 -9.13 -18.47 25.05
CA ASN A 69 -7.72 -18.70 24.69
C ASN A 69 -7.22 -17.70 23.63
N ILE A 70 -8.10 -17.23 22.74
CA ILE A 70 -7.74 -16.30 21.65
C ILE A 70 -7.80 -14.85 22.10
N ARG A 71 -8.76 -14.50 22.95
CA ARG A 71 -9.10 -13.10 23.25
C ARG A 71 -7.92 -12.30 23.80
N VAL A 72 -7.30 -12.76 24.89
CA VAL A 72 -6.22 -12.02 25.56
C VAL A 72 -4.97 -11.88 24.69
N PRO A 73 -4.47 -12.94 24.00
CA PRO A 73 -3.40 -12.79 23.02
C PRO A 73 -3.74 -11.81 21.90
N LEU A 74 -4.95 -11.88 21.35
CA LEU A 74 -5.38 -11.02 20.26
C LEU A 74 -5.47 -9.55 20.69
N GLU A 75 -6.02 -9.26 21.87
CA GLU A 75 -6.07 -7.91 22.44
C GLU A 75 -4.66 -7.28 22.53
N LYS A 76 -3.64 -8.05 22.94
CA LYS A 76 -2.24 -7.60 22.98
C LYS A 76 -1.67 -7.32 21.58
N ILE A 77 -2.02 -8.16 20.60
CA ILE A 77 -1.58 -7.97 19.21
C ILE A 77 -2.21 -6.72 18.62
N ILE A 78 -3.53 -6.56 18.76
CA ILE A 78 -4.28 -5.38 18.29
C ILE A 78 -3.72 -4.09 18.90
N THR A 79 -3.46 -4.08 20.20
CA THR A 79 -2.85 -2.90 20.87
C THR A 79 -1.53 -2.51 20.22
N ARG A 80 -0.64 -3.48 19.97
CA ARG A 80 0.64 -3.22 19.28
C ARG A 80 0.43 -2.73 17.84
N LEU A 81 -0.53 -3.31 17.12
CA LEU A 81 -0.83 -2.89 15.75
C LEU A 81 -1.34 -1.45 15.68
N ILE A 82 -2.08 -0.98 16.70
CA ILE A 82 -2.52 0.41 16.83
C ILE A 82 -1.33 1.31 17.15
N ASP A 83 -0.48 0.93 18.11
CA ASP A 83 0.71 1.69 18.50
C ASP A 83 1.67 1.89 17.31
N ASP A 84 1.85 0.85 16.49
CA ASP A 84 2.66 0.87 15.27
C ASP A 84 1.97 1.61 14.10
N LYS A 85 0.73 2.09 14.29
CA LYS A 85 -0.10 2.74 13.28
C LYS A 85 -0.34 1.86 12.07
N ILE A 86 -0.48 0.55 12.28
CA ILE A 86 -0.84 -0.41 11.25
C ILE A 86 -2.34 -0.40 11.06
N ILE A 87 -3.08 -0.55 12.15
CA ILE A 87 -4.54 -0.44 12.19
C ILE A 87 -4.94 0.77 13.03
N GLU A 88 -6.19 1.19 12.91
CA GLU A 88 -6.81 2.16 13.80
C GLU A 88 -8.19 1.67 14.24
N GLU A 89 -8.62 2.16 15.39
CA GLU A 89 -10.01 2.04 15.81
C GLU A 89 -10.86 3.03 15.03
N ILE A 90 -12.02 2.58 14.55
CA ILE A 90 -12.98 3.42 13.82
C ILE A 90 -14.33 3.40 14.53
N ASP A 91 -15.01 4.55 14.50
CA ASP A 91 -16.32 4.72 15.15
C ASP A 91 -17.46 4.05 14.36
N ASP A 92 -17.38 4.14 13.02
CA ASP A 92 -18.39 3.64 12.09
C ASP A 92 -17.82 2.53 11.21
N PHE A 93 -18.68 1.61 10.75
CA PHE A 93 -18.28 0.58 9.80
C PHE A 93 -17.86 1.20 8.45
N GLU A 94 -16.56 1.11 8.15
CA GLU A 94 -15.95 1.55 6.89
C GLU A 94 -15.12 0.39 6.33
N GLU A 95 -15.57 -0.24 5.23
CA GLU A 95 -14.78 -1.30 4.61
C GLU A 95 -13.51 -0.72 4.00
N ARG A 96 -12.35 -1.16 4.52
CA ARG A 96 -11.04 -0.81 3.99
C ARG A 96 -10.32 -2.05 3.49
N LYS A 97 -10.18 -2.13 2.18
CA LYS A 97 -9.45 -3.23 1.52
C LYS A 97 -7.97 -2.92 1.50
N ILE A 98 -7.17 -3.85 1.99
CA ILE A 98 -5.72 -3.81 1.83
C ILE A 98 -5.35 -4.34 0.45
N ARG A 99 -4.50 -3.61 -0.28
CA ARG A 99 -3.95 -4.11 -1.55
C ARG A 99 -3.04 -5.30 -1.28
N CYS A 100 -3.31 -6.42 -1.95
CA CYS A 100 -2.49 -7.61 -1.90
C CYS A 100 -1.73 -7.78 -3.22
N VAL A 101 -0.41 -7.97 -3.14
CA VAL A 101 0.47 -8.14 -4.29
C VAL A 101 1.11 -9.53 -4.21
N PRO A 102 0.89 -10.42 -5.19
CA PRO A 102 1.52 -11.74 -5.19
C PRO A 102 3.02 -11.64 -5.48
N LYS A 103 3.76 -12.72 -5.20
CA LYS A 103 5.16 -12.82 -5.62
C LYS A 103 5.22 -13.05 -7.13
N LEU A 104 5.62 -12.02 -7.87
CA LEU A 104 5.67 -12.08 -9.34
C LEU A 104 7.03 -12.51 -9.89
N SER A 105 8.11 -12.27 -9.16
CA SER A 105 9.47 -12.61 -9.60
C SER A 105 10.42 -12.80 -8.42
N SER A 106 11.60 -13.39 -8.70
CA SER A 106 12.71 -13.48 -7.72
C SER A 106 13.32 -12.13 -7.38
N PHE A 107 13.11 -11.11 -8.21
CA PHE A 107 13.62 -9.74 -8.05
C PHE A 107 12.46 -8.75 -8.14
N PRO A 108 11.66 -8.61 -7.07
CA PRO A 108 10.46 -7.80 -7.10
C PRO A 108 10.78 -6.32 -7.27
N LEU A 109 10.11 -5.68 -8.22
CA LEU A 109 10.13 -4.22 -8.35
C LEU A 109 9.23 -3.64 -7.23
N ASN A 110 9.83 -2.98 -6.25
CA ASN A 110 9.07 -2.41 -5.11
C ASN A 110 8.72 -0.94 -5.35
N SER A 111 9.71 -0.15 -5.74
CA SER A 111 9.57 1.28 -5.92
C SER A 111 10.01 1.68 -7.32
N VAL A 112 9.31 2.64 -7.94
CA VAL A 112 9.69 3.21 -9.23
C VAL A 112 9.78 4.72 -9.11
N TYR A 113 10.92 5.25 -9.56
CA TYR A 113 11.15 6.68 -9.76
C TYR A 113 10.84 6.95 -11.21
N TRP A 114 9.65 7.48 -11.48
CA TRP A 114 9.16 7.69 -12.82
C TRP A 114 9.39 9.12 -13.27
N GLU A 115 10.30 9.31 -14.22
CA GLU A 115 10.42 10.56 -14.97
C GLU A 115 9.17 10.77 -15.83
N ILE A 116 8.17 11.44 -15.24
CA ILE A 116 6.84 11.60 -15.85
C ILE A 116 6.85 12.66 -16.95
N THR A 117 7.84 13.54 -16.93
CA THR A 117 8.11 14.58 -17.93
C THR A 117 9.57 14.98 -17.87
N SER A 118 10.18 15.29 -19.00
CA SER A 118 11.49 15.95 -19.06
C SER A 118 11.39 17.49 -19.08
N THR A 119 10.17 18.03 -19.17
CA THR A 119 9.95 19.48 -19.19
C THR A 119 10.20 20.07 -17.81
N CYS A 120 10.99 21.14 -17.75
CA CYS A 120 11.28 21.88 -16.52
C CYS A 120 11.23 23.38 -16.80
N ASN A 121 10.77 24.17 -15.83
CA ASN A 121 10.80 25.63 -15.86
C ASN A 121 12.15 26.22 -15.38
N PHE A 122 13.11 25.38 -15.01
CA PHE A 122 14.46 25.77 -14.60
C PHE A 122 15.55 25.03 -15.40
N GLN A 123 16.76 25.58 -15.38
CA GLN A 123 17.96 25.03 -16.04
C GLN A 123 19.11 24.93 -15.03
N CYS A 124 18.94 24.08 -14.01
CA CYS A 124 19.92 23.98 -12.92
C CYS A 124 21.26 23.41 -13.41
N LEU A 125 22.38 24.08 -13.09
CA LEU A 125 23.74 23.71 -13.49
C LEU A 125 24.15 22.28 -13.10
N HIS A 126 23.58 21.76 -12.02
CA HIS A 126 23.88 20.45 -11.45
C HIS A 126 22.80 19.39 -11.76
N CYS A 127 21.85 19.69 -12.66
CA CYS A 127 20.77 18.76 -12.99
C CYS A 127 21.31 17.60 -13.83
N TYR A 128 21.16 16.37 -13.35
CA TYR A 128 21.49 15.18 -14.15
C TYR A 128 20.57 15.03 -15.37
N ASN A 129 19.37 15.61 -15.31
CA ASN A 129 18.35 15.61 -16.36
C ASN A 129 18.32 16.93 -17.13
N SER A 130 19.44 17.67 -17.16
CA SER A 130 19.58 18.88 -17.98
C SER A 130 19.55 18.47 -19.46
N VAL A 131 18.37 18.29 -20.06
CA VAL A 131 18.31 17.86 -21.46
C VAL A 131 18.07 19.05 -22.40
N SER A 132 18.95 19.10 -23.40
CA SER A 132 18.77 19.77 -24.68
C SER A 132 17.37 19.53 -25.25
N GLU A 133 16.90 20.48 -26.06
CA GLU A 133 15.52 20.73 -26.52
C GLU A 133 14.70 19.56 -27.13
N ASN A 134 15.20 18.31 -27.12
CA ASN A 134 14.66 17.16 -27.86
C ASN A 134 14.42 15.86 -27.05
N SER A 135 14.35 15.87 -25.71
CA SER A 135 14.09 14.64 -24.95
C SER A 135 12.64 14.13 -25.07
N LEU A 136 12.52 12.81 -25.19
CA LEU A 136 11.30 12.01 -25.34
C LEU A 136 10.15 12.47 -24.44
N GLN A 137 9.26 13.30 -24.96
CA GLN A 137 8.02 13.62 -24.26
C GLN A 137 7.06 12.43 -24.38
N ILE A 138 6.73 11.77 -23.26
CA ILE A 138 5.52 10.94 -23.16
C ILE A 138 4.33 11.91 -23.22
N LYS A 139 3.96 12.36 -24.43
CA LYS A 139 2.96 13.40 -24.66
C LYS A 139 1.52 12.95 -24.37
N ASN A 140 1.27 11.65 -24.27
CA ASN A 140 -0.09 11.11 -24.23
C ASN A 140 -0.49 10.57 -22.85
N LYS A 141 -1.58 11.10 -22.31
CA LYS A 141 -2.25 10.67 -21.06
C LYS A 141 -2.63 9.19 -21.05
N LEU A 142 -3.10 8.65 -22.19
CA LEU A 142 -3.48 7.24 -22.30
C LEU A 142 -2.29 6.32 -22.01
N ASN A 143 -1.11 6.70 -22.49
CA ASN A 143 0.13 5.95 -22.25
C ASN A 143 0.54 6.00 -20.78
N ALA A 144 0.25 7.11 -20.07
CA ALA A 144 0.55 7.23 -18.66
C ALA A 144 -0.34 6.30 -17.80
N PHE A 145 -1.64 6.20 -18.11
CA PHE A 145 -2.52 5.27 -17.40
C PHE A 145 -2.14 3.81 -17.65
N GLN A 146 -1.84 3.46 -18.90
CA GLN A 146 -1.30 2.14 -19.23
C GLN A 146 0.01 1.84 -18.47
N THR A 147 0.88 2.84 -18.33
CA THR A 147 2.12 2.69 -17.54
C THR A 147 1.79 2.41 -16.08
N VAL A 148 0.84 3.13 -15.48
CA VAL A 148 0.38 2.85 -14.10
C VAL A 148 -0.17 1.43 -13.96
N ASP A 149 -0.94 0.95 -14.94
CA ASP A 149 -1.47 -0.41 -14.95
C ASP A 149 -0.33 -1.44 -14.97
N ILE A 150 0.64 -1.28 -15.88
CA ILE A 150 1.83 -2.15 -15.97
C ILE A 150 2.60 -2.14 -14.65
N LEU A 151 2.81 -0.98 -14.03
CA LEU A 151 3.52 -0.89 -12.75
C LEU A 151 2.75 -1.60 -11.62
N ALA A 152 1.44 -1.41 -11.57
CA ALA A 152 0.59 -2.05 -10.57
C ALA A 152 0.58 -3.58 -10.73
N GLU A 153 0.45 -4.06 -11.96
CA GLU A 153 0.51 -5.49 -12.33
C GLU A 153 1.90 -6.09 -12.13
N SER A 154 2.96 -5.30 -12.23
CA SER A 154 4.35 -5.71 -11.94
C SER A 154 4.66 -5.76 -10.44
N GLY A 155 3.68 -5.46 -9.58
CA GLY A 155 3.82 -5.55 -8.13
C GLY A 155 4.59 -4.40 -7.50
N VAL A 156 4.68 -3.26 -8.19
CA VAL A 156 5.20 -2.01 -7.61
C VAL A 156 4.23 -1.54 -6.54
N ILE A 157 4.78 -1.16 -5.39
CA ILE A 157 4.05 -0.72 -4.19
C ILE A 157 4.25 0.77 -3.90
N ASP A 158 5.22 1.41 -4.56
CA ASP A 158 5.54 2.82 -4.39
C ASP A 158 5.93 3.47 -5.73
N ILE A 159 5.26 4.57 -6.10
CA ILE A 159 5.60 5.36 -7.28
C ILE A 159 5.99 6.75 -6.81
N LEU A 160 7.19 7.19 -7.21
CA LEU A 160 7.66 8.55 -7.05
C LEU A 160 7.67 9.23 -8.42
N PHE A 161 6.88 10.29 -8.58
CA PHE A 161 6.88 11.11 -9.79
C PHE A 161 8.05 12.10 -9.75
N THR A 162 8.91 12.03 -10.77
CA THR A 162 10.12 12.85 -10.93
C THR A 162 10.28 13.24 -12.41
N GLY A 163 11.47 13.68 -12.82
CA GLY A 163 11.84 14.04 -14.18
C GLY A 163 12.49 15.41 -14.25
N GLY A 164 11.94 16.30 -15.06
CA GLY A 164 12.18 17.75 -14.98
C GLY A 164 11.41 18.32 -13.80
N GLU A 165 10.37 19.11 -14.07
CA GLU A 165 9.42 19.58 -13.07
C GLU A 165 8.07 18.87 -13.30
N PRO A 166 7.68 17.89 -12.47
CA PRO A 166 6.40 17.19 -12.59
C PRO A 166 5.19 18.12 -12.75
N PHE A 167 5.18 19.27 -12.06
CA PHE A 167 4.08 20.24 -12.14
C PHE A 167 3.95 20.94 -13.51
N MET A 168 4.94 20.83 -14.40
CA MET A 168 4.84 21.29 -15.78
C MET A 168 3.96 20.39 -16.66
N ARG A 169 3.59 19.20 -16.17
CA ARG A 169 2.73 18.25 -16.87
C ARG A 169 1.26 18.52 -16.54
N THR A 170 0.47 18.96 -17.53
CA THR A 170 -0.91 19.42 -17.34
C THR A 170 -1.89 18.35 -16.87
N ASP A 171 -1.63 17.07 -17.16
CA ASP A 171 -2.44 15.91 -16.76
C ASP A 171 -1.91 15.20 -15.50
N LEU A 172 -0.94 15.78 -14.78
CA LEU A 172 -0.32 15.15 -13.60
C LEU A 172 -1.35 14.69 -12.56
N PHE A 173 -2.31 15.55 -12.20
CA PHE A 173 -3.30 15.22 -11.17
C PHE A 173 -4.25 14.10 -11.58
N ASP A 174 -4.56 13.98 -12.87
CA ASP A 174 -5.34 12.86 -13.39
C ASP A 174 -4.55 11.55 -13.27
N ILE A 175 -3.25 11.58 -13.53
CA ILE A 175 -2.35 10.43 -13.38
C ILE A 175 -2.22 10.03 -11.92
N ILE A 176 -2.04 11.00 -11.00
CA ILE A 176 -2.00 10.74 -9.56
C ILE A 176 -3.32 10.11 -9.09
N LYS A 177 -4.47 10.64 -9.53
CA LYS A 177 -5.78 10.10 -9.17
C LYS A 177 -5.97 8.68 -9.70
N TYR A 178 -5.55 8.43 -10.94
CA TYR A 178 -5.60 7.09 -11.53
C TYR A 178 -4.68 6.11 -10.79
N ALA A 179 -3.43 6.49 -10.51
CA ALA A 179 -2.51 5.71 -9.68
C ALA A 179 -3.11 5.42 -8.30
N LYS A 180 -3.72 6.40 -7.63
CA LYS A 180 -4.34 6.18 -6.33
C LYS A 180 -5.53 5.21 -6.37
N SER A 181 -6.20 5.06 -7.51
CA SER A 181 -7.26 4.03 -7.66
C SER A 181 -6.70 2.60 -7.78
N LYS A 182 -5.41 2.45 -8.07
CA LYS A 182 -4.70 1.17 -8.20
C LYS A 182 -3.83 0.83 -6.98
N TYR A 183 -3.53 1.83 -6.13
CA TYR A 183 -2.62 1.77 -4.97
C TYR A 183 -3.30 2.19 -3.67
#